data_AF-A0A352NP18-F1
#
_entry.id   AF-A0A352NP18-F1
#
_cell.length_a   1.000
_cell.length_b   1.000
_cell.length_c   1.000
_cell.angle_alpha   90.00
_cell.angle_beta   90.00
_cell.angle_gamma   90.00
#
_symmetry.space_group_name_H-M   'P 1'
#
loop_
_entity.id
_entity.type
_entity.pdbx_description
1 polymer ?
#
loop_
_entity_poly.entity_id
_entity_poly.type
_entity_poly.pdbx_seq_one_letter_code
_entity_poly.pdbx_strand_id
1 'polypeptide(L)'
;MKKSIIILFMVLVVFLVMAFSMSCEAIEKPEYYNQPDSFLVLYMSTFPDTQTKIIKALNIIDIMYPDWQNNYKHGIFDCSEMAEFVWYFFNKCGIESTYCQSNKLWHCWLEVKDKNKNIIIETTTLSIVSKENAGWYYSGGDVKYNRHMRIDEIDWWNSKIFNDSLLSSNLRYK
;
A
#
# COMPACT_ATOMS: atom_id res chain seq x y z
N MET A 1 -9.29 53.84 -1.99
CA MET A 1 -10.29 52.77 -1.76
C MET A 1 -10.09 51.51 -2.62
N LYS A 2 -9.77 51.59 -3.93
CA LYS A 2 -9.61 50.37 -4.78
C LYS A 2 -8.46 49.43 -4.37
N LYS A 3 -7.31 49.94 -3.90
CA LYS A 3 -6.15 49.11 -3.50
C LYS A 3 -6.43 48.25 -2.26
N SER A 4 -7.21 48.75 -1.30
CA SER A 4 -7.55 48.02 -0.07
C SER A 4 -8.48 46.83 -0.33
N ILE A 5 -9.36 46.94 -1.33
CA ILE A 5 -10.28 45.87 -1.74
C ILE A 5 -9.51 44.71 -2.40
N ILE A 6 -8.50 45.01 -3.22
CA ILE A 6 -7.68 44.01 -3.91
C ILE A 6 -6.84 43.20 -2.89
N ILE A 7 -6.26 43.88 -1.89
CA ILE A 7 -5.49 43.21 -0.83
C ILE A 7 -6.40 42.30 0.00
N LEU A 8 -7.60 42.77 0.35
CA LEU A 8 -8.57 41.96 1.10
C LEU A 8 -8.98 40.70 0.30
N PHE A 9 -9.20 40.83 -1.01
CA PHE A 9 -9.55 39.70 -1.87
C PHE A 9 -8.40 38.69 -2.00
N MET A 10 -7.15 39.14 -2.14
CA MET A 10 -5.98 38.24 -2.17
C MET A 10 -5.79 37.50 -0.85
N VAL A 11 -5.95 38.19 0.30
CA VAL A 11 -5.87 37.55 1.61
C VAL A 11 -6.98 36.51 1.76
N LEU A 12 -8.19 36.80 1.31
CA LEU A 12 -9.31 35.86 1.36
C LEU A 12 -9.08 34.63 0.46
N VAL A 13 -8.54 34.81 -0.75
CA VAL A 13 -8.21 33.69 -1.65
C VAL A 13 -7.07 32.84 -1.08
N VAL A 14 -6.06 33.46 -0.47
CA VAL A 14 -4.97 32.75 0.20
C VAL A 14 -5.48 31.98 1.42
N PHE A 15 -6.37 32.55 2.22
CA PHE A 15 -7.04 31.83 3.32
C PHE A 15 -7.97 30.73 2.82
N LEU A 16 -8.66 30.91 1.69
CA LEU A 16 -9.50 29.87 1.08
C LEU A 16 -8.63 28.71 0.59
N VAL A 17 -7.55 29.00 -0.14
CA VAL A 17 -6.60 28.00 -0.63
C VAL A 17 -5.93 27.28 0.54
N MET A 18 -5.55 28.00 1.61
CA MET A 18 -5.04 27.39 2.84
C MET A 18 -6.11 26.55 3.57
N ALA A 19 -7.37 26.98 3.62
CA ALA A 19 -8.45 26.19 4.23
C ALA A 19 -8.78 24.92 3.41
N PHE A 20 -8.68 24.97 2.07
CA PHE A 20 -8.84 23.80 1.20
C PHE A 20 -7.60 22.88 1.19
N SER A 21 -6.40 23.40 1.50
CA SER A 21 -5.20 22.57 1.68
C SER A 21 -5.04 22.06 3.13
N MET A 22 -5.63 22.74 4.11
CA MET A 22 -5.70 22.32 5.52
C MET A 22 -6.94 21.45 5.84
N SER A 23 -7.87 21.29 4.90
CA SER A 23 -8.86 20.21 4.96
C SER A 23 -8.33 18.90 4.36
N CYS A 24 -7.00 18.75 4.23
CA CYS A 24 -6.39 17.45 4.44
C CYS A 24 -6.55 17.13 5.92
N GLU A 25 -7.75 16.66 6.30
CA GLU A 25 -7.84 15.79 7.46
C GLU A 25 -6.83 14.68 7.19
N ALA A 26 -5.67 14.76 7.86
CA ALA A 26 -4.78 13.63 7.98
C ALA A 26 -5.69 12.53 8.52
N ILE A 27 -6.06 11.61 7.63
CA ILE A 27 -6.99 10.54 7.98
C ILE A 27 -6.33 9.86 9.17
N GLU A 28 -6.93 10.03 10.34
CA GLU A 28 -6.42 9.44 11.56
C GLU A 28 -6.27 7.95 11.28
N LYS A 29 -5.04 7.48 11.48
CA LYS A 29 -4.63 6.08 11.32
C LYS A 29 -5.78 5.18 11.78
N PRO A 30 -6.43 4.42 10.89
CA PRO A 30 -7.47 3.51 11.32
C PRO A 30 -6.88 2.62 12.42
N GLU A 31 -7.45 2.59 13.63
CA GLU A 31 -6.90 1.85 14.79
C GLU A 31 -6.71 0.33 14.55
N TYR A 32 -7.04 -0.17 13.36
CA TYR A 32 -7.07 -1.56 12.90
C TYR A 32 -5.70 -2.19 12.59
N TYR A 33 -4.58 -1.50 12.83
CA TYR A 33 -3.27 -1.83 12.24
C TYR A 33 -2.53 -3.09 12.76
N ASN A 34 -2.92 -3.72 13.88
CA ASN A 34 -1.92 -4.55 14.58
C ASN A 34 -2.27 -6.01 14.84
N GLN A 35 -3.37 -6.56 14.32
CA GLN A 35 -3.71 -7.97 14.58
C GLN A 35 -4.06 -8.72 13.28
N PRO A 36 -3.49 -9.93 13.08
CA PRO A 36 -3.95 -10.86 12.07
C PRO A 36 -5.46 -11.11 12.21
N ASP A 37 -6.13 -11.34 11.09
CA ASP A 37 -7.53 -11.74 11.11
C ASP A 37 -7.61 -13.25 11.34
N SER A 38 -8.29 -13.69 12.41
CA SER A 38 -8.32 -15.11 12.79
C SER A 38 -8.93 -16.02 11.70
N PHE A 39 -9.89 -15.52 10.92
CA PHE A 39 -10.47 -16.29 9.82
C PHE A 39 -9.47 -16.41 8.66
N LEU A 40 -8.85 -15.31 8.25
CA LEU A 40 -7.85 -15.34 7.17
C LEU A 40 -6.63 -16.19 7.57
N VAL A 41 -6.16 -16.11 8.81
CA VAL A 41 -5.09 -16.96 9.33
C VAL A 41 -5.49 -18.44 9.27
N LEU A 42 -6.71 -18.77 9.73
CA LEU A 42 -7.20 -20.15 9.67
C LEU A 42 -7.31 -20.65 8.22
N TYR A 43 -7.88 -19.84 7.32
CA TYR A 43 -7.95 -20.15 5.90
C TYR A 43 -6.55 -20.39 5.31
N MET A 44 -5.60 -19.49 5.59
CA MET A 44 -4.23 -19.60 5.09
C MET A 44 -3.48 -20.80 5.68
N SER A 45 -3.84 -21.23 6.89
CA SER A 45 -3.26 -22.43 7.52
C SER A 45 -3.59 -23.73 6.80
N THR A 46 -4.63 -23.74 5.94
CA THR A 46 -4.99 -24.91 5.12
C THR A 46 -4.03 -25.15 3.95
N PHE A 47 -3.17 -24.18 3.61
CA PHE A 47 -2.19 -24.31 2.53
C PHE A 47 -0.81 -24.74 3.07
N PRO A 48 -0.16 -25.71 2.40
CA PRO A 48 0.99 -26.41 2.97
C PRO A 48 2.29 -25.61 2.93
N ASP A 49 2.42 -24.66 2.01
CA ASP A 49 3.67 -23.93 1.76
C ASP A 49 3.45 -22.42 1.63
N THR A 50 4.51 -21.67 1.93
CA THR A 50 4.52 -20.20 1.95
C THR A 50 4.17 -19.61 0.59
N GLN A 51 4.65 -20.20 -0.50
CA GLN A 51 4.40 -19.71 -1.85
C GLN A 51 2.92 -19.85 -2.23
N THR A 52 2.29 -20.98 -1.92
CA THR A 52 0.84 -21.17 -2.11
C THR A 52 0.03 -20.16 -1.30
N LYS A 53 0.40 -19.89 -0.04
CA LYS A 53 -0.27 -18.87 0.80
C LYS A 53 -0.20 -17.49 0.17
N ILE A 54 0.98 -17.10 -0.31
CA ILE A 54 1.19 -15.82 -1.00
C ILE A 54 0.30 -15.73 -2.25
N ILE A 55 0.30 -16.75 -3.10
CA ILE A 55 -0.53 -16.76 -4.31
C ILE A 55 -2.02 -16.63 -3.96
N LYS A 56 -2.47 -17.33 -2.91
CA LYS A 56 -3.87 -17.24 -2.45
C LYS A 56 -4.20 -15.85 -1.91
N ALA A 57 -3.31 -15.23 -1.14
CA ALA A 57 -3.50 -13.88 -0.64
C ALA A 57 -3.58 -12.85 -1.79
N LEU A 58 -2.65 -12.93 -2.75
CA LEU A 58 -2.64 -12.05 -3.93
C LEU A 58 -3.91 -12.21 -4.78
N ASN A 59 -4.40 -13.44 -4.97
CA ASN A 59 -5.67 -13.68 -5.66
C ASN A 59 -6.88 -13.09 -4.92
N ILE A 60 -6.89 -13.10 -3.58
CA ILE A 60 -7.96 -12.45 -2.82
C ILE A 60 -7.91 -10.94 -3.02
N ILE A 61 -6.72 -10.35 -3.00
CA ILE A 61 -6.53 -8.92 -3.29
C ILE A 61 -7.06 -8.57 -4.69
N ASP A 62 -6.72 -9.37 -5.70
CA ASP A 62 -7.17 -9.18 -7.08
C ASP A 62 -8.71 -9.21 -7.20
N ILE A 63 -9.37 -10.10 -6.45
CA ILE A 63 -10.84 -10.18 -6.37
C ILE A 63 -11.44 -9.00 -5.60
N MET A 64 -10.82 -8.60 -4.50
CA MET A 64 -11.30 -7.48 -3.66
C MET A 64 -11.14 -6.14 -4.36
N TYR A 65 -10.16 -6.02 -5.26
CA TYR A 65 -9.84 -4.76 -5.92
C TYR A 65 -9.60 -4.91 -7.43
N PRO A 66 -10.59 -5.35 -8.22
CA PRO A 66 -10.40 -5.78 -9.61
C PRO A 66 -9.89 -4.69 -10.57
N ASP A 67 -10.04 -3.41 -10.23
CA ASP A 67 -9.59 -2.28 -11.06
C ASP A 67 -8.17 -1.78 -10.71
N TRP A 68 -7.44 -2.48 -9.83
CA TRP A 68 -6.12 -2.04 -9.35
C TRP A 68 -5.14 -1.76 -10.50
N GLN A 69 -5.12 -2.58 -11.56
CA GLN A 69 -4.23 -2.38 -12.72
C GLN A 69 -4.51 -1.06 -13.44
N ASN A 70 -5.80 -0.77 -13.66
CA ASN A 70 -6.22 0.46 -14.30
C ASN A 70 -5.85 1.65 -13.42
N ASN A 71 -6.09 1.56 -12.13
CA ASN A 71 -5.81 2.64 -11.19
C ASN A 71 -4.30 2.93 -11.10
N TYR A 72 -3.46 1.89 -11.04
CA TYR A 72 -2.00 2.04 -11.11
C TYR A 72 -1.56 2.71 -12.42
N LYS A 73 -2.07 2.23 -13.57
CA LYS A 73 -1.72 2.77 -14.89
C LYS A 73 -2.10 4.25 -15.07
N HIS A 74 -3.16 4.70 -14.42
CA HIS A 74 -3.61 6.09 -14.48
C HIS A 74 -3.01 6.97 -13.37
N GLY A 75 -2.07 6.44 -12.57
CA GLY A 75 -1.44 7.19 -11.49
C GLY A 75 -2.38 7.53 -10.33
N ILE A 76 -3.46 6.76 -10.17
CA ILE A 76 -4.36 6.88 -9.01
C ILE A 76 -3.69 6.34 -7.76
N PHE A 77 -2.72 5.45 -7.87
CA PHE A 77 -1.80 5.17 -6.78
C PHE A 77 -0.46 4.74 -7.35
N ASP A 78 0.59 4.81 -6.55
CA ASP A 78 1.93 4.38 -6.95
C ASP A 78 2.37 3.05 -6.31
N CYS A 79 3.63 2.67 -6.56
CA CYS A 79 4.18 1.42 -6.03
C CYS A 79 4.19 1.38 -4.49
N SER A 80 4.32 2.54 -3.84
CA SER A 80 4.42 2.65 -2.38
C SER A 80 3.08 2.37 -1.71
N GLU A 81 2.00 2.96 -2.23
CA GLU A 81 0.65 2.76 -1.75
C GLU A 81 0.19 1.30 -1.97
N MET A 82 0.48 0.74 -3.14
CA MET A 82 0.15 -0.66 -3.42
C MET A 82 0.96 -1.63 -2.54
N ALA A 83 2.24 -1.34 -2.31
CA ALA A 83 3.07 -2.17 -1.45
C ALA A 83 2.61 -2.16 0.00
N GLU A 84 2.22 -1.00 0.54
CA GLU A 84 1.66 -0.92 1.89
C GLU A 84 0.33 -1.67 1.99
N PHE A 85 -0.55 -1.55 0.99
CA PHE A 85 -1.82 -2.28 0.97
C PHE A 85 -1.63 -3.80 0.97
N VAL A 86 -0.74 -4.31 0.10
CA VAL A 86 -0.41 -5.75 0.06
C VAL A 86 0.24 -6.19 1.36
N TRP A 87 1.13 -5.39 1.95
CA TRP A 87 1.78 -5.66 3.23
C TRP A 87 0.75 -5.78 4.36
N TYR A 88 -0.19 -4.84 4.42
CA TYR A 88 -1.27 -4.86 5.38
C TYR A 88 -2.12 -6.14 5.25
N PHE A 89 -2.51 -6.49 4.02
CA PHE A 89 -3.31 -7.68 3.78
C PHE A 89 -2.53 -8.96 4.14
N PHE A 90 -1.24 -9.02 3.85
CA PHE A 90 -0.37 -10.12 4.24
C PHE A 90 -0.32 -10.30 5.75
N ASN A 91 -0.21 -9.21 6.52
CA ASN A 91 -0.29 -9.28 7.98
C ASN A 91 -1.64 -9.82 8.47
N LYS A 92 -2.75 -9.43 7.83
CA LYS A 92 -4.07 -10.00 8.14
C LYS A 92 -4.15 -11.50 7.86
N CYS A 93 -3.45 -11.97 6.84
CA CYS A 93 -3.30 -13.38 6.51
C CYS A 93 -2.28 -14.15 7.39
N GLY A 94 -1.55 -13.45 8.28
CA GLY A 94 -0.45 -14.05 9.05
C GLY A 94 0.78 -14.39 8.20
N ILE A 95 0.96 -13.71 7.06
CA ILE A 95 2.14 -13.82 6.18
C ILE A 95 3.10 -12.69 6.56
N GLU A 96 4.17 -13.02 7.27
CA GLU A 96 5.19 -12.04 7.63
C GLU A 96 5.97 -11.61 6.39
N SER A 97 6.01 -10.30 6.13
CA SER A 97 6.73 -9.72 5.00
C SER A 97 7.51 -8.48 5.42
N THR A 98 8.61 -8.23 4.72
CA THR A 98 9.45 -7.04 4.88
C THR A 98 9.16 -6.09 3.74
N TYR A 99 8.97 -4.81 4.07
CA TYR A 99 8.87 -3.76 3.09
C TYR A 99 10.26 -3.38 2.58
N CYS A 100 10.45 -3.37 1.28
CA CYS A 100 11.72 -3.10 0.63
C CYS A 100 11.57 -1.91 -0.32
N GLN A 101 12.54 -0.99 -0.33
CA GLN A 101 12.57 0.14 -1.25
C GLN A 101 13.99 0.40 -1.76
N SER A 102 14.11 0.85 -3.00
CA SER A 102 15.35 1.37 -3.56
C SER A 102 15.11 2.75 -4.17
N ASN A 103 15.85 3.74 -3.70
CA ASN A 103 15.80 5.08 -4.26
C ASN A 103 16.40 5.12 -5.67
N LYS A 104 17.42 4.28 -5.94
CA LYS A 104 17.99 4.16 -7.28
C LYS A 104 17.03 3.56 -8.29
N LEU A 105 16.23 2.56 -7.88
CA LEU A 105 15.21 1.98 -8.75
C LEU A 105 13.92 2.80 -8.79
N TRP A 106 13.74 3.75 -7.87
CA TRP A 106 12.47 4.46 -7.65
C TRP A 106 11.30 3.47 -7.51
N HIS A 107 11.54 2.41 -6.72
CA HIS A 107 10.61 1.29 -6.62
C HIS A 107 10.60 0.66 -5.24
N CYS A 108 9.47 0.08 -4.87
CA CYS A 108 9.30 -0.68 -3.65
C CYS A 108 8.54 -1.98 -3.88
N TRP A 109 8.85 -2.98 -3.07
CA TRP A 109 8.34 -4.35 -3.16
C TRP A 109 8.25 -4.95 -1.76
N LEU A 110 7.73 -6.18 -1.67
CA LEU A 110 7.78 -6.95 -0.43
C LEU A 110 8.67 -8.17 -0.56
N GLU A 111 9.31 -8.54 0.54
CA GLU A 111 10.04 -9.80 0.66
C GLU A 111 9.42 -10.67 1.75
N VAL A 112 9.08 -11.90 1.40
CA VAL A 112 8.68 -12.94 2.36
C VAL A 112 9.84 -13.91 2.53
N LYS A 113 10.30 -14.09 3.76
CA LYS A 113 11.36 -15.04 4.08
C LYS A 113 10.78 -16.44 4.29
N ASP A 114 11.11 -17.36 3.40
CA ASP A 114 10.77 -18.78 3.53
C ASP A 114 12.05 -19.61 3.67
N LYS A 115 12.33 -20.07 4.89
CA LYS A 115 13.57 -20.80 5.24
C LYS A 115 14.81 -19.97 4.88
N ASN A 116 15.56 -20.39 3.86
CA ASN A 116 16.79 -19.75 3.39
C ASN A 116 16.60 -18.99 2.06
N LYS A 117 15.35 -18.67 1.70
CA LYS A 117 15.02 -17.98 0.46
C LYS A 117 14.20 -16.73 0.77
N ASN A 118 14.48 -15.65 0.04
CA ASN A 118 13.62 -14.48 -0.02
C ASN A 118 12.74 -14.60 -1.26
N ILE A 119 11.43 -14.61 -1.04
CA ILE A 119 10.42 -14.58 -2.09
C ILE A 119 10.07 -13.11 -2.31
N ILE A 120 10.39 -12.59 -3.49
CA ILE A 120 10.12 -11.20 -3.87
C ILE A 120 8.70 -11.12 -4.43
N ILE A 121 7.92 -10.17 -3.92
CA ILE A 121 6.56 -9.88 -4.34
C ILE A 121 6.54 -8.56 -5.08
N GLU A 122 6.24 -8.61 -6.37
CA GLU A 122 5.97 -7.41 -7.15
C GLU A 122 4.52 -6.99 -6.94
N THR A 123 4.34 -5.98 -6.10
CA THR A 123 3.03 -5.52 -5.60
C THR A 123 2.24 -4.82 -6.71
N THR A 124 2.93 -4.17 -7.66
CA THR A 124 2.31 -3.51 -8.82
C THR A 124 1.95 -4.47 -9.96
N THR A 125 2.25 -5.76 -9.80
CA THR A 125 1.75 -6.81 -10.70
C THR A 125 1.00 -7.92 -9.97
N LEU A 126 0.83 -7.78 -8.65
CA LEU A 126 0.34 -8.81 -7.73
C LEU A 126 0.96 -10.19 -8.01
N SER A 127 2.28 -10.26 -8.15
CA SER A 127 2.96 -11.49 -8.57
C SER A 127 4.21 -11.80 -7.75
N ILE A 128 4.60 -13.08 -7.80
CA ILE A 128 5.89 -13.52 -7.29
C ILE A 128 6.91 -13.38 -8.42
N VAL A 129 8.00 -12.67 -8.14
CA VAL A 129 9.08 -12.47 -9.10
C VAL A 129 9.82 -13.78 -9.35
N SER A 130 10.05 -14.09 -10.62
CA SER A 130 10.83 -15.27 -11.00
C SER A 130 12.29 -15.13 -10.57
N LYS A 131 12.97 -16.26 -10.34
CA LYS A 131 14.39 -16.28 -9.95
C LYS A 131 15.29 -15.54 -10.95
N GLU A 132 14.95 -15.59 -12.23
CA GLU A 132 15.67 -14.95 -13.33
C GLU A 132 15.61 -13.42 -13.23
N ASN A 133 14.50 -12.88 -12.73
CA ASN A 133 14.25 -11.44 -12.63
C ASN A 133 14.63 -10.86 -11.26
N ALA A 134 14.85 -11.70 -10.25
CA ALA A 134 15.16 -11.28 -8.88
C ALA A 134 16.42 -10.37 -8.79
N GLY A 135 17.38 -10.52 -9.70
CA GLY A 135 18.61 -9.72 -9.70
C GLY A 135 18.37 -8.22 -9.90
N TRP A 136 17.30 -7.83 -10.60
CA TRP A 136 16.95 -6.42 -10.83
C TRP A 136 16.65 -5.68 -9.52
N TYR A 137 15.91 -6.32 -8.60
CA TYR A 137 15.51 -5.74 -7.31
C TYR A 137 16.69 -5.45 -6.38
N TYR A 138 17.79 -6.19 -6.53
CA TYR A 138 19.03 -5.96 -5.76
C TYR A 138 20.08 -5.12 -6.51
N SER A 139 19.84 -4.78 -7.78
CA SER A 139 20.78 -4.00 -8.61
C SER A 139 20.94 -2.53 -8.18
N GLY A 140 20.02 -2.07 -7.32
CA GLY A 140 20.10 -0.76 -6.67
C GLY A 140 21.31 -0.60 -5.76
N GLY A 141 21.68 -1.65 -5.01
CA GLY A 141 22.73 -1.61 -3.99
C GLY A 141 22.41 -0.75 -2.75
N ASP A 142 21.30 -0.01 -2.77
CA ASP A 142 20.82 0.93 -1.76
C ASP A 142 19.47 0.48 -1.14
N VAL A 143 19.20 -0.83 -1.14
CA VAL A 143 17.92 -1.36 -0.66
C VAL A 143 17.76 -1.07 0.83
N LYS A 144 16.70 -0.34 1.18
CA LYS A 144 16.26 -0.15 2.56
C LYS A 144 15.21 -1.21 2.91
N TYR A 145 15.33 -1.75 4.11
CA TYR A 145 14.46 -2.78 4.65
C TYR A 145 13.73 -2.23 5.86
N ASN A 146 12.40 -2.16 5.77
CA ASN A 146 11.54 -1.66 6.83
C ASN A 146 10.51 -2.72 7.20
N ARG A 147 10.04 -2.71 8.45
CA ARG A 147 8.92 -3.59 8.86
C ARG A 147 7.60 -3.17 8.22
N HIS A 148 7.43 -1.89 7.94
CA HIS A 148 6.32 -1.26 7.22
C HIS A 148 6.79 0.11 6.72
N MET A 149 6.07 0.73 5.80
CA MET A 149 6.41 2.09 5.35
C MET A 149 6.02 3.12 6.42
N ARG A 150 6.82 4.18 6.60
CA ARG A 150 6.44 5.23 7.55
C ARG A 150 5.25 6.01 6.99
N ILE A 151 4.37 6.47 7.87
CA ILE A 151 3.10 7.08 7.47
C ILE A 151 3.30 8.41 6.72
N ASP A 152 4.41 9.09 6.97
CA ASP A 152 4.86 10.31 6.31
C ASP A 152 5.56 10.05 4.96
N GLU A 153 5.80 8.78 4.62
CA GLU A 153 6.40 8.35 3.35
C GLU A 153 5.37 7.73 2.40
N ILE A 154 4.15 7.48 2.88
CA ILE A 154 3.03 7.03 2.05
C ILE A 154 2.22 8.26 1.67
N ASP A 155 2.12 8.45 0.37
CA ASP A 155 1.33 9.51 -0.25
C ASP A 155 -0.17 9.14 -0.18
N TRP A 156 -0.74 9.19 1.04
CA TRP A 156 -2.11 8.75 1.34
C TRP A 156 -3.23 9.51 0.58
N TRP A 157 -2.87 10.55 -0.16
CA TRP A 157 -3.80 11.47 -0.81
C TRP A 157 -4.58 10.85 -1.99
N ASN A 158 -4.07 9.80 -2.65
CA ASN A 158 -4.78 9.15 -3.75
C ASN A 158 -5.36 7.77 -3.36
N SER A 159 -4.97 7.25 -2.20
CA SER A 159 -5.33 5.94 -1.64
C SER A 159 -6.65 5.91 -0.89
N LYS A 160 -7.52 6.91 -1.10
CA LYS A 160 -8.91 6.91 -0.60
C LYS A 160 -9.65 5.62 -0.97
N ILE A 161 -9.29 5.01 -2.09
CA ILE A 161 -9.81 3.73 -2.58
C ILE A 161 -9.43 2.55 -1.67
N PHE A 162 -8.23 2.54 -1.09
CA PHE A 162 -7.84 1.51 -0.13
C PHE A 162 -8.55 1.71 1.21
N ASN A 163 -8.76 2.96 1.63
CA ASN A 163 -9.56 3.23 2.83
C ASN A 163 -11.02 2.80 2.63
N ASP A 164 -11.65 3.12 1.49
CA ASP A 164 -13.04 2.70 1.25
C ASP A 164 -13.17 1.17 1.06
N SER A 165 -12.17 0.47 0.51
CA SER A 165 -12.16 -0.99 0.42
C SER A 165 -11.88 -1.68 1.76
N LEU A 166 -11.05 -1.08 2.63
CA LEU A 166 -10.77 -1.53 4.00
C LEU A 166 -11.89 -1.19 4.98
N LEU A 167 -12.60 -0.08 4.78
CA LEU A 167 -13.74 0.35 5.61
C LEU A 167 -15.05 -0.32 5.16
N SER A 168 -15.18 -0.66 3.88
CA SER A 168 -16.29 -1.48 3.39
C SER A 168 -16.15 -2.96 3.75
N SER A 169 -14.97 -3.41 4.24
CA SER A 169 -14.80 -4.74 4.85
C SER A 169 -15.40 -4.85 6.26
N ASN A 170 -16.52 -4.18 6.49
CA ASN A 170 -17.69 -4.99 6.82
C ASN A 170 -17.81 -6.08 5.73
N LEU A 171 -17.09 -7.20 5.93
CA LEU A 171 -17.48 -8.53 5.46
C LEU A 171 -18.84 -8.88 6.09
N ARG A 172 -19.84 -8.03 5.89
CA ARG A 172 -21.25 -8.33 6.04
C ARG A 172 -21.52 -9.30 4.90
N TYR A 173 -21.43 -10.57 5.25
CA TYR A 173 -22.47 -11.53 4.93
C TYR A 173 -23.17 -11.26 3.60
N LYS A 174 -22.61 -11.78 2.51
CA LYS A 174 -23.38 -12.37 1.41
C LYS A 174 -22.67 -13.62 0.93
#